data_AF-A0A9P7QLP2-F1
#
_entry.id   AF-A0A9P7QLP2-F1
#
_cell.length_a   1.000
_cell.length_b   1.000
_cell.length_c   1.000
_cell.angle_alpha   90.00
_cell.angle_beta   90.00
_cell.angle_gamma   90.00
#
_symmetry.space_group_name_H-M   'P 1'
#
loop_
_entity.id
_entity.type
_entity.pdbx_description
1 polymer ?
#
loop_
_entity_poly.entity_id
_entity_poly.type
_entity_poly.pdbx_seq_one_letter_code
_entity_poly.pdbx_strand_id
1 'polypeptide(L)'
;MPLAHRSASRIVSLARTRPHLLPSLSTPSTQRHIHLEGFGDLVTSTANAISSIHSNVGIPWWATIPLVGVAINVVWRYPAMRYARYVQNKQVELEPLVTAWRYRHGKNSMLFYKPPEIDPEEPGRGHWKDIEERSKWIRTRDTARIMRLTRKSRRRIHKTFGAQGWKKLPTFLSAVPLIVVSEALRRLCGAPITWISHWSGLASTGAQPGALLDTSGLFDQTLEQGGCLWFVDLTAMDSYHILPAICSAMLAKSVWGRFSRAQIMELLGRGHKEDGMFTGHFSPMNRGFMRASLVIPMFPLLAADLPSAIFLYWVTSLSLNVVNDNLLRKSLPARPSKLTDSRIRIGDPVFLKCPKK
;
A
#
# COMPACT_ATOMS: atom_id res chain seq x y z
N MET A 1 61.36 -11.73 -36.05
CA MET A 1 61.65 -13.17 -35.84
C MET A 1 63.06 -13.29 -35.28
N PRO A 2 63.37 -14.15 -34.29
CA PRO A 2 62.60 -15.20 -33.59
C PRO A 2 62.23 -14.76 -32.13
N LEU A 3 61.10 -15.06 -31.50
CA LEU A 3 60.45 -16.33 -31.07
C LEU A 3 61.35 -17.28 -30.24
N ALA A 4 61.18 -17.27 -28.92
CA ALA A 4 61.11 -18.49 -28.09
C ALA A 4 60.66 -18.20 -26.65
N HIS A 5 59.42 -18.61 -26.39
CA HIS A 5 58.79 -19.08 -25.15
C HIS A 5 59.62 -19.14 -23.86
N ARG A 6 59.06 -18.56 -22.78
CA ARG A 6 59.40 -18.91 -21.40
C ARG A 6 58.17 -19.32 -20.59
N SER A 7 58.38 -20.43 -19.89
CA SER A 7 57.86 -20.79 -18.56
C SER A 7 56.51 -21.51 -18.45
N ALA A 8 56.65 -22.77 -18.10
CA ALA A 8 55.65 -23.69 -17.58
C ALA A 8 55.08 -23.24 -16.22
N SER A 9 53.82 -23.59 -15.97
CA SER A 9 53.38 -24.02 -14.64
C SER A 9 52.10 -24.86 -14.69
N ARG A 10 52.32 -26.17 -14.44
CA ARG A 10 51.55 -27.08 -13.58
C ARG A 10 50.04 -27.24 -13.82
N ILE A 11 49.72 -28.31 -14.54
CA ILE A 11 48.53 -29.14 -14.32
C ILE A 11 48.77 -29.97 -13.06
N VAL A 12 47.85 -29.93 -12.10
CA VAL A 12 47.67 -31.00 -11.11
C VAL A 12 46.18 -31.24 -10.96
N SER A 13 45.69 -32.29 -11.63
CA SER A 13 44.45 -32.96 -11.24
C SER A 13 44.78 -33.89 -10.07
N LEU A 14 44.00 -33.79 -8.99
CA LEU A 14 44.02 -34.76 -7.91
C LEU A 14 42.59 -35.23 -7.70
N ALA A 15 42.29 -36.36 -8.33
CA ALA A 15 41.25 -37.26 -7.86
C ALA A 15 41.64 -37.74 -6.46
N ARG A 16 40.76 -37.56 -5.47
CA ARG A 16 40.85 -38.25 -4.19
C ARG A 16 39.47 -38.75 -3.79
N THR A 17 39.28 -40.05 -3.93
CA THR A 17 38.22 -40.83 -3.29
C THR A 17 38.54 -40.99 -1.80
N ARG A 18 37.54 -40.79 -0.92
CA ARG A 18 37.24 -41.71 0.19
C ARG A 18 35.94 -41.32 0.92
N PRO A 19 35.15 -42.30 1.41
CA PRO A 19 33.83 -42.09 2.02
C PRO A 19 33.88 -42.26 3.54
N HIS A 20 33.45 -41.30 4.37
CA HIS A 20 33.13 -41.58 5.78
C HIS A 20 32.03 -40.65 6.30
N LEU A 21 31.11 -41.25 7.07
CA LEU A 21 29.89 -40.69 7.63
C LEU A 21 30.12 -39.39 8.42
N LEU A 22 29.28 -38.39 8.17
CA LEU A 22 29.09 -37.25 9.07
C LEU A 22 27.89 -37.54 9.97
N PRO A 23 27.98 -37.34 11.30
CA PRO A 23 26.82 -37.38 12.18
C PRO A 23 25.91 -36.20 11.82
N SER A 24 24.63 -36.48 11.62
CA SER A 24 23.60 -35.46 11.50
C SER A 24 23.50 -34.70 12.83
N LEU A 25 24.14 -33.52 12.90
CA LEU A 25 23.76 -32.50 13.88
C LEU A 25 22.37 -31.98 13.51
N SER A 26 21.35 -32.67 14.01
CA SER A 26 20.01 -32.11 14.14
C SER A 26 20.05 -31.02 15.19
N THR A 27 20.42 -29.80 14.79
CA THR A 27 20.02 -28.62 15.54
C THR A 27 18.49 -28.61 15.59
N PRO A 28 17.84 -28.62 16.76
CA PRO A 28 16.40 -28.42 16.79
C PRO A 28 16.16 -27.03 16.22
N SER A 29 15.55 -26.97 15.04
CA SER A 29 15.02 -25.72 14.51
C SER A 29 13.92 -25.30 15.49
N THR A 30 14.26 -24.46 16.46
CA THR A 30 13.26 -23.71 17.22
C THR A 30 12.56 -22.80 16.23
N GLN A 31 11.51 -23.34 15.61
CA GLN A 31 10.59 -22.60 14.79
C GLN A 31 9.98 -21.58 15.75
N ARG A 32 10.39 -20.32 15.66
CA ARG A 32 9.72 -19.25 16.40
C ARG A 32 8.30 -19.17 15.86
N HIS A 33 7.38 -19.83 16.56
CA HIS A 33 5.96 -19.58 16.45
C HIS A 33 5.75 -18.14 16.92
N ILE A 34 5.69 -17.20 15.98
CA ILE A 34 5.29 -15.84 16.26
C ILE A 34 3.87 -15.96 16.83
N HIS A 35 3.68 -15.66 18.12
CA HIS A 35 2.42 -15.86 18.84
C HIS A 35 1.26 -15.17 18.11
N LEU A 36 0.47 -15.97 17.40
CA LEU A 36 -0.78 -15.60 16.74
C LEU A 36 -1.96 -15.62 17.72
N GLU A 37 -1.75 -16.15 18.93
CA GLU A 37 -2.73 -16.22 20.04
C GLU A 37 -3.33 -14.83 20.34
N GLY A 38 -2.49 -13.79 20.39
CA GLY A 38 -2.95 -12.44 20.76
C GLY A 38 -3.97 -11.82 19.82
N PHE A 39 -4.06 -12.25 18.54
CA PHE A 39 -5.12 -11.77 17.64
C PHE A 39 -6.44 -12.48 17.93
N GLY A 40 -6.41 -13.79 18.18
CA GLY A 40 -7.59 -14.56 18.58
C GLY A 40 -8.21 -14.02 19.87
N ASP A 41 -7.37 -13.74 20.87
CA ASP A 41 -7.78 -13.15 22.14
C ASP A 41 -8.35 -11.75 21.96
N LEU A 42 -7.74 -10.91 21.10
CA LEU A 42 -8.23 -9.57 20.80
C LEU A 42 -9.62 -9.62 20.15
N VAL A 43 -9.84 -10.55 19.23
CA VAL A 43 -11.13 -10.75 18.57
C VAL A 43 -12.19 -11.20 19.59
N THR A 44 -11.88 -12.21 20.40
CA THR A 44 -12.79 -12.72 21.43
C THR A 44 -13.11 -11.65 22.47
N SER A 45 -12.11 -10.90 22.94
CA SER A 45 -12.29 -9.77 23.85
C SER A 45 -13.17 -8.67 23.22
N THR A 46 -12.96 -8.38 21.94
CA THR A 46 -13.79 -7.41 21.20
C THR A 46 -15.24 -7.88 21.10
N ALA A 47 -15.49 -9.15 20.78
CA ALA A 47 -16.83 -9.70 20.72
C ALA A 47 -17.54 -9.61 22.08
N ASN A 48 -16.88 -10.02 23.16
CA ASN A 48 -17.41 -9.91 24.52
C ASN A 48 -17.70 -8.45 24.91
N ALA A 49 -16.83 -7.50 24.53
CA ALA A 49 -17.05 -6.09 24.79
C ALA A 49 -18.27 -5.55 24.03
N ILE A 50 -18.47 -5.97 22.78
CA ILE A 50 -19.64 -5.57 21.98
C ILE A 50 -20.93 -6.13 22.59
N SER A 51 -20.98 -7.42 22.94
CA SER A 51 -22.16 -8.03 23.60
C SER A 51 -22.41 -7.43 25.00
N SER A 52 -21.36 -7.03 25.72
CA SER A 52 -21.47 -6.31 26.99
C SER A 52 -22.11 -4.92 26.82
N ILE A 53 -21.79 -4.19 25.75
CA ILE A 53 -22.44 -2.90 25.45
C ILE A 53 -23.92 -3.11 25.13
N HIS A 54 -24.26 -4.12 24.33
CA HIS A 54 -25.64 -4.45 24.02
C HIS A 54 -26.46 -4.78 25.28
N SER A 55 -25.96 -5.72 26.10
CA SER A 55 -26.66 -6.21 27.30
C SER A 55 -26.77 -5.18 28.42
N ASN A 56 -25.70 -4.42 28.70
CA ASN A 56 -25.70 -3.47 29.82
C ASN A 56 -26.44 -2.16 29.51
N VAL A 57 -26.42 -1.71 28.24
CA VAL A 57 -27.05 -0.45 27.85
C VAL A 57 -28.48 -0.68 27.32
N GLY A 58 -28.84 -1.92 26.97
CA GLY A 58 -30.16 -2.27 26.44
C GLY A 58 -30.43 -1.71 25.04
N ILE A 59 -29.38 -1.36 24.29
CA ILE A 59 -29.49 -0.79 22.95
C ILE A 59 -29.63 -1.93 21.94
N PRO A 60 -30.59 -1.89 21.00
CA PRO A 60 -30.74 -2.93 19.99
C PRO A 60 -29.50 -3.05 19.08
N TRP A 61 -29.23 -4.24 18.56
CA TRP A 61 -28.03 -4.54 17.77
C TRP A 61 -27.83 -3.61 16.56
N TRP A 62 -28.91 -3.25 15.87
CA TRP A 62 -28.85 -2.31 14.73
C TRP A 62 -28.29 -0.92 15.10
N ALA A 63 -28.33 -0.52 16.38
CA ALA A 63 -27.75 0.72 16.89
C ALA A 63 -26.39 0.50 17.59
N THR A 64 -26.22 -0.62 18.31
CA THR A 64 -24.97 -0.98 18.98
C THR A 64 -23.81 -1.12 17.98
N ILE A 65 -24.03 -1.79 16.84
CA ILE A 65 -23.01 -2.00 15.82
C ILE A 65 -22.48 -0.67 15.24
N PRO A 66 -23.34 0.26 14.77
CA PRO A 66 -22.90 1.59 14.38
C PRO A 66 -22.21 2.38 15.50
N LEU A 67 -22.69 2.28 16.74
CA LEU A 67 -22.10 2.98 17.89
C LEU A 67 -20.64 2.54 18.13
N VAL A 68 -20.37 1.24 18.07
CA VAL A 68 -19.00 0.69 18.12
C VAL A 68 -18.14 1.26 16.98
N GLY A 69 -18.71 1.35 15.77
CA GLY A 69 -18.06 1.98 14.62
C GLY A 69 -17.69 3.45 14.87
N VAL A 70 -18.60 4.22 15.47
CA VAL A 70 -18.36 5.63 15.86
C VAL A 70 -17.27 5.71 16.92
N ALA A 71 -17.33 4.89 17.97
CA ALA A 71 -16.33 4.88 19.04
C ALA A 71 -14.92 4.63 18.50
N ILE A 72 -14.74 3.58 17.70
CA ILE A 72 -13.46 3.25 17.06
C ILE A 72 -13.00 4.37 16.14
N ASN A 73 -13.94 4.99 15.42
CA ASN A 73 -13.61 6.06 14.51
C ASN A 73 -13.05 7.28 15.25
N VAL A 74 -13.70 7.70 16.34
CA VAL A 74 -13.29 8.86 17.14
C VAL A 74 -11.99 8.58 17.89
N VAL A 75 -11.85 7.40 18.50
CA VAL A 75 -10.70 7.05 19.35
C VAL A 75 -9.44 6.73 18.53
N TRP A 76 -9.58 5.94 17.46
CA TRP A 76 -8.43 5.41 16.73
C TRP A 76 -8.24 6.09 15.37
N ARG A 77 -9.29 6.08 14.55
CA ARG A 77 -9.16 6.40 13.13
C ARG A 77 -8.97 7.89 12.86
N TYR A 78 -9.79 8.74 13.47
CA TYR A 78 -9.74 10.19 13.26
C TYR A 78 -8.41 10.80 13.70
N PRO A 79 -7.86 10.48 14.90
CA PRO A 79 -6.53 10.94 15.31
C PRO A 79 -5.42 10.45 14.37
N ALA A 80 -5.46 9.18 13.96
CA ALA A 80 -4.47 8.63 13.02
C ALA A 80 -4.51 9.34 11.66
N MET A 81 -5.71 9.59 11.10
CA MET A 81 -5.89 10.32 9.85
C MET A 81 -5.45 11.78 9.96
N ARG A 82 -5.75 12.44 11.09
CA ARG A 82 -5.32 13.82 11.37
C ARG A 82 -3.79 13.94 11.37
N TYR A 83 -3.12 13.04 12.10
CA TYR A 83 -1.66 13.03 12.17
C TYR A 83 -1.02 12.72 10.81
N ALA A 84 -1.55 11.75 10.07
CA ALA A 84 -1.02 11.42 8.75
C ALA A 84 -1.17 12.58 7.76
N ARG A 85 -2.28 13.33 7.80
CA ARG A 85 -2.46 14.55 7.00
C ARG A 85 -1.50 15.65 7.40
N TYR A 86 -1.27 15.84 8.69
CA TYR A 86 -0.27 16.79 9.17
C TYR A 86 1.12 16.47 8.59
N VAL A 87 1.56 15.22 8.66
CA VAL A 87 2.83 14.77 8.07
C VAL A 87 2.83 14.95 6.54
N GLN A 88 1.71 14.66 5.87
CA GLN A 88 1.58 14.85 4.43
C GLN A 88 1.69 16.32 4.02
N ASN A 89 0.98 17.23 4.70
CA ASN A 89 1.06 18.67 4.44
C ASN A 89 2.49 19.16 4.64
N LYS A 90 3.19 18.69 5.67
CA LYS A 90 4.62 19.00 5.88
C LYS A 90 5.51 18.48 4.75
N GLN A 91 5.20 17.32 4.17
CA GLN A 91 5.94 16.82 3.00
C GLN A 91 5.68 17.66 1.75
N VAL A 92 4.44 18.12 1.55
CA VAL A 92 4.08 19.01 0.43
C VAL A 92 4.81 20.35 0.55
N GLU A 93 4.88 20.92 1.76
CA GLU A 93 5.66 22.15 2.03
C GLU A 93 7.15 22.00 1.66
N LEU A 94 7.73 20.81 1.81
CA LEU A 94 9.15 20.51 1.57
C LEU A 94 9.46 20.06 0.12
N GLU A 95 8.44 19.77 -0.68
CA GLU A 95 8.62 19.33 -2.07
C GLU A 95 9.47 20.29 -2.94
N PRO A 96 9.36 21.64 -2.86
CA PRO A 96 10.27 22.52 -3.62
C PRO A 96 11.75 22.30 -3.30
N LEU A 97 12.12 22.00 -2.04
CA LEU A 97 13.51 21.67 -1.69
C LEU A 97 13.95 20.37 -2.35
N VAL A 98 13.09 19.37 -2.35
CA VAL A 98 13.37 18.08 -3.01
C VAL A 98 13.59 18.29 -4.51
N THR A 99 12.78 19.16 -5.14
CA THR A 99 12.91 19.55 -6.54
C THR A 99 14.22 20.30 -6.82
N ALA A 100 14.60 21.25 -5.96
CA ALA A 100 15.88 21.96 -6.10
C ALA A 100 17.09 21.01 -5.99
N TRP A 101 17.06 20.05 -5.07
CA TRP A 101 18.08 19.01 -4.98
C TRP A 101 18.09 18.09 -6.21
N ARG A 102 16.92 17.72 -6.74
CA ARG A 102 16.81 16.94 -7.98
C ARG A 102 17.46 17.67 -9.16
N TYR A 103 17.22 18.99 -9.28
CA TYR A 103 17.86 19.83 -10.29
C TYR A 103 19.38 19.84 -10.13
N ARG A 104 19.89 20.06 -8.91
CA ARG A 104 21.34 20.00 -8.63
C ARG A 104 21.96 18.66 -8.99
N HIS A 105 21.31 17.54 -8.67
CA HIS A 105 21.80 16.20 -9.03
C HIS A 105 21.84 16.00 -10.55
N GLY A 106 20.84 16.51 -11.27
CA GLY A 106 20.79 16.49 -12.73
C GLY A 106 21.90 17.33 -13.38
N LYS A 107 22.12 18.56 -12.88
CA LYS A 107 23.21 19.42 -13.35
C LYS A 107 24.57 18.77 -13.11
N ASN A 108 24.80 18.22 -11.92
CA ASN A 108 26.04 17.53 -11.60
C ASN A 108 26.26 16.30 -12.50
N SER A 109 25.22 15.50 -12.79
CA SER A 109 25.39 14.37 -13.72
C SER A 109 25.74 14.80 -15.14
N MET A 110 25.22 15.95 -15.60
CA MET A 110 25.51 16.47 -16.94
C MET A 110 26.92 17.07 -17.02
N LEU A 111 27.41 17.71 -15.95
CA LEU A 111 28.78 18.25 -15.90
C LEU A 111 29.86 17.16 -15.98
N PHE A 112 29.57 15.95 -15.49
CA PHE A 112 30.47 14.80 -15.59
C PHE A 112 30.19 13.89 -16.79
N TYR A 113 29.32 14.32 -17.71
CA TYR A 113 29.08 13.61 -18.96
C TYR A 113 30.24 13.89 -19.92
N LYS A 114 31.13 12.91 -20.11
CA LYS A 114 32.06 12.90 -21.25
C LYS A 114 31.33 12.22 -22.43
N PRO A 115 31.08 12.91 -23.54
CA PRO A 115 30.59 12.25 -24.75
C PRO A 115 31.58 11.16 -25.16
N PRO A 116 31.13 10.07 -25.80
CA PRO A 116 32.07 9.14 -26.43
C PRO A 116 32.95 9.93 -27.40
N GLU A 117 34.27 9.82 -27.21
CA GLU A 117 35.27 10.36 -28.11
C GLU A 117 35.18 9.53 -29.40
N ILE A 118 34.83 10.18 -30.50
CA ILE A 118 34.76 9.52 -31.81
C ILE A 118 36.16 9.64 -32.37
N ASP A 119 36.90 8.52 -32.44
CA ASP A 119 38.17 8.49 -33.13
C ASP A 119 37.92 8.75 -34.63
N PRO A 120 38.48 9.82 -35.22
CA PRO A 120 38.17 10.21 -36.60
C PRO A 120 38.74 9.25 -37.65
N GLU A 121 39.61 8.31 -37.26
CA GLU A 121 40.40 7.47 -38.18
C GLU A 121 39.82 6.07 -38.45
N GLU A 122 38.71 5.67 -37.81
CA GLU A 122 38.02 4.41 -38.14
C GLU A 122 36.66 4.64 -38.82
N PRO A 123 36.63 4.86 -40.16
CA PRO A 123 35.39 4.97 -40.90
C PRO A 123 34.74 3.59 -41.00
N GLY A 124 33.86 3.25 -40.05
CA GLY A 124 32.97 2.10 -40.18
C GLY A 124 32.66 1.28 -38.93
N ARG A 125 33.30 1.54 -37.77
CA ARG A 125 33.07 0.72 -36.56
C ARG A 125 32.04 1.29 -35.58
N GLY A 126 31.60 2.53 -35.77
CA GLY A 126 30.55 3.17 -34.96
C GLY A 126 29.25 3.28 -35.74
N HIS A 127 28.46 2.20 -35.81
CA HIS A 127 27.14 2.26 -36.42
C HIS A 127 26.27 3.29 -35.66
N TRP A 128 25.57 4.20 -36.35
CA TRP A 128 24.76 5.25 -35.70
C TRP A 128 23.73 4.70 -34.69
N LYS A 129 23.19 3.49 -34.93
CA LYS A 129 22.37 2.76 -33.93
C LYS A 129 23.14 2.43 -32.64
N ASP A 130 24.42 2.05 -32.70
CA ASP A 130 25.21 1.75 -31.50
C ASP A 130 25.47 3.01 -30.68
N ILE A 131 25.65 4.16 -31.35
CA ILE A 131 25.78 5.47 -30.71
C ILE A 131 24.46 5.88 -30.05
N GLU A 132 23.32 5.68 -30.74
CA GLU A 132 22.00 5.99 -30.21
C GLU A 132 21.62 5.09 -29.04
N GLU A 133 21.85 3.78 -29.15
CA GLU A 133 21.62 2.81 -28.09
C GLU A 133 22.52 3.06 -26.87
N ARG A 134 23.80 3.35 -27.09
CA ARG A 134 24.74 3.72 -26.01
C ARG A 134 24.32 5.04 -25.36
N SER A 135 23.91 6.04 -26.14
CA SER A 135 23.38 7.31 -25.62
C SER A 135 22.10 7.11 -24.81
N LYS A 136 21.21 6.24 -25.27
CA LYS A 136 19.98 5.85 -24.56
C LYS A 136 20.32 5.14 -23.25
N TRP A 137 21.28 4.22 -23.25
CA TRP A 137 21.74 3.53 -22.05
C TRP A 137 22.38 4.47 -21.03
N ILE A 138 23.18 5.44 -21.47
CA ILE A 138 23.77 6.44 -20.56
C ILE A 138 22.66 7.31 -19.95
N ARG A 139 21.69 7.78 -20.76
CA ARG A 139 20.53 8.54 -20.27
C ARG A 139 19.70 7.74 -19.26
N THR A 140 19.43 6.46 -19.51
CA THR A 140 18.67 5.61 -18.56
C THR A 140 19.45 5.36 -17.27
N ARG A 141 20.77 5.14 -17.36
CA ARG A 141 21.64 5.00 -16.19
C ARG A 141 21.71 6.27 -15.35
N ASP A 142 21.87 7.43 -16.00
CA ASP A 142 22.01 8.71 -15.31
C ASP A 142 20.68 9.14 -14.68
N THR A 143 19.55 8.92 -15.35
CA THR A 143 18.22 9.13 -14.75
C THR A 143 18.01 8.22 -13.53
N ALA A 144 18.42 6.96 -13.57
CA ALA A 144 18.37 6.06 -12.41
C ALA A 144 19.27 6.55 -11.26
N ARG A 145 20.48 7.04 -11.58
CA ARG A 145 21.41 7.61 -10.60
C ARG A 145 20.83 8.87 -9.94
N ILE A 146 20.31 9.81 -10.73
CA ILE A 146 19.64 11.03 -10.26
C ILE A 146 18.47 10.67 -9.36
N MET A 147 17.65 9.69 -9.75
CA MET A 147 16.51 9.24 -8.94
C MET A 147 16.96 8.64 -7.60
N ARG A 148 18.03 7.84 -7.60
CA ARG A 148 18.62 7.27 -6.36
C ARG A 148 19.15 8.37 -5.43
N LEU A 149 19.88 9.35 -5.96
CA LEU A 149 20.40 10.50 -5.20
C LEU A 149 19.29 11.39 -4.67
N THR A 150 18.24 11.60 -5.48
CA THR A 150 17.04 12.34 -5.09
C THR A 150 16.29 11.62 -3.96
N ARG A 151 16.13 10.29 -4.04
CA ARG A 151 15.52 9.49 -2.97
C ARG A 151 16.31 9.57 -1.66
N LYS A 152 17.65 9.53 -1.72
CA LYS A 152 18.52 9.74 -0.54
C LYS A 152 18.35 11.15 0.04
N SER A 153 18.34 12.17 -0.81
CA SER A 153 18.18 13.57 -0.40
C SER A 153 16.81 13.83 0.22
N ARG A 154 15.74 13.32 -0.40
CA ARG A 154 14.36 13.37 0.14
C ARG A 154 14.28 12.76 1.54
N ARG A 155 14.86 11.57 1.74
CA ARG A 155 14.90 10.91 3.05
C ARG A 155 15.62 11.77 4.10
N ARG A 156 16.76 12.40 3.74
CA ARG A 156 17.49 13.30 4.64
C ARG A 156 16.66 14.52 5.00
N ILE A 157 16.12 15.23 4.02
CA ILE A 157 15.26 16.41 4.23
C ILE A 157 14.09 16.05 5.14
N HIS A 158 13.36 14.98 4.81
CA HIS A 158 12.21 14.55 5.62
C HIS A 158 12.63 14.12 7.04
N LYS A 159 13.83 13.55 7.22
CA LYS A 159 14.36 13.23 8.55
C LYS A 159 14.66 14.50 9.35
N THR A 160 15.35 15.48 8.75
CA THR A 160 15.71 16.76 9.37
C THR A 160 14.48 17.54 9.81
N PHE A 161 13.45 17.61 8.96
CA PHE A 161 12.20 18.30 9.27
C PHE A 161 11.17 17.41 10.02
N GLY A 162 11.53 16.18 10.41
CA GLY A 162 10.64 15.29 11.16
C GLY A 162 9.38 14.84 10.40
N ALA A 163 9.40 14.88 9.07
CA ALA A 163 8.32 14.48 8.17
C ALA A 163 8.59 13.10 7.52
N GLN A 164 9.10 12.13 8.29
CA GLN A 164 9.46 10.81 7.76
C GLN A 164 8.26 10.04 7.20
N GLY A 165 8.50 9.18 6.20
CA GLY A 165 7.44 8.39 5.57
C GLY A 165 6.72 7.43 6.51
N TRP A 166 7.44 6.81 7.45
CA TRP A 166 6.87 5.88 8.43
C TRP A 166 5.88 6.55 9.39
N LYS A 167 5.97 7.88 9.58
CA LYS A 167 4.99 8.63 10.38
C LYS A 167 3.61 8.71 9.72
N LYS A 168 3.47 8.28 8.47
CA LYS A 168 2.17 8.11 7.79
C LYS A 168 1.60 6.69 7.96
N LEU A 169 2.35 5.78 8.58
CA LEU A 169 1.90 4.42 8.87
C LEU A 169 0.63 4.34 9.75
N PRO A 170 0.34 5.30 10.66
CA PRO A 170 -0.91 5.28 11.43
C PRO A 170 -2.18 5.16 10.59
N THR A 171 -2.21 5.70 9.35
CA THR A 171 -3.35 5.50 8.45
C THR A 171 -3.54 4.04 8.06
N PHE A 172 -2.46 3.28 7.87
CA PHE A 172 -2.55 1.85 7.57
C PHE A 172 -2.93 1.04 8.82
N LEU A 173 -2.42 1.43 9.98
CA LEU A 173 -2.81 0.84 11.27
C LEU A 173 -4.30 1.09 11.61
N SER A 174 -4.92 2.11 11.02
CA SER A 174 -6.37 2.34 11.17
C SER A 174 -7.25 1.25 10.54
N ALA A 175 -6.68 0.35 9.72
CA ALA A 175 -7.40 -0.81 9.20
C ALA A 175 -7.52 -1.95 10.22
N VAL A 176 -6.69 -1.98 11.28
CA VAL A 176 -6.69 -3.07 12.27
C VAL A 176 -8.05 -3.21 12.98
N PRO A 177 -8.65 -2.14 13.55
CA PRO A 177 -9.97 -2.26 14.17
C PRO A 177 -11.07 -2.71 13.20
N LEU A 178 -10.98 -2.36 11.91
CA LEU A 178 -11.94 -2.81 10.91
C LEU A 178 -11.91 -4.33 10.79
N ILE A 179 -10.72 -4.93 10.72
CA ILE A 179 -10.53 -6.37 10.60
C ILE A 179 -10.97 -7.07 11.89
N VAL A 180 -10.53 -6.58 13.05
CA VAL A 180 -10.85 -7.17 14.37
C VAL A 180 -12.35 -7.16 14.63
N VAL A 181 -13.05 -6.04 14.41
CA VAL A 181 -14.50 -5.96 14.63
C VAL A 181 -15.26 -6.80 13.61
N SER A 182 -14.82 -6.83 12.35
CA SER A 182 -15.47 -7.67 11.34
C SER A 182 -15.33 -9.16 11.67
N GLU A 183 -14.19 -9.57 12.24
CA GLU A 183 -13.99 -10.93 12.75
C GLU A 183 -14.84 -11.20 13.99
N ALA A 184 -14.88 -10.27 14.95
CA ALA A 184 -15.68 -10.39 16.16
C ALA A 184 -17.17 -10.54 15.83
N LEU A 185 -17.71 -9.67 14.98
CA LEU A 185 -19.10 -9.74 14.52
C LEU A 185 -19.38 -11.04 13.76
N ARG A 186 -18.43 -11.52 12.94
CA ARG A 186 -18.61 -12.81 12.25
C ARG A 186 -18.76 -13.97 13.24
N ARG A 187 -17.93 -14.00 14.29
CA ARG A 187 -18.00 -15.03 15.35
C ARG A 187 -19.30 -14.93 16.14
N LEU A 188 -19.74 -13.70 16.47
CA LEU A 188 -21.03 -13.48 17.12
C LEU A 188 -22.21 -13.97 16.26
N CYS A 189 -22.13 -13.82 14.93
CA CYS A 189 -23.13 -14.34 13.99
C CYS A 189 -23.03 -15.86 13.74
N GLY A 190 -22.05 -16.57 14.32
CA GLY A 190 -21.88 -18.02 14.12
C GLY A 190 -21.43 -18.42 12.71
N ALA A 191 -21.01 -17.46 11.88
CA ALA A 191 -20.63 -17.73 10.50
C ALA A 191 -19.28 -18.49 10.43
N PRO A 192 -19.17 -19.54 9.59
CA PRO A 192 -17.97 -20.37 9.51
C PRO A 192 -16.76 -19.56 9.08
N ILE A 193 -15.57 -19.96 9.53
CA ILE A 193 -14.29 -19.31 9.23
C ILE A 193 -14.13 -19.23 7.72
N THR A 194 -14.35 -18.03 7.18
CA THR A 194 -14.26 -17.78 5.75
C THR A 194 -13.50 -16.48 5.54
N TRP A 195 -12.43 -16.62 4.79
CA TRP A 195 -11.63 -15.61 4.14
C TRP A 195 -10.78 -14.60 4.92
N ILE A 196 -11.28 -13.97 5.98
CA ILE A 196 -10.45 -13.02 6.75
C ILE A 196 -9.37 -13.74 7.58
N SER A 197 -9.57 -15.00 7.93
CA SER A 197 -8.57 -15.84 8.60
C SER A 197 -7.57 -16.47 7.63
N HIS A 198 -7.93 -16.64 6.34
CA HIS A 198 -7.00 -17.25 5.36
C HIS A 198 -5.98 -16.27 4.78
N TRP A 199 -6.31 -14.99 4.56
CA TRP A 199 -5.35 -14.00 4.04
C TRP A 199 -4.37 -13.51 5.11
N SER A 200 -4.77 -13.62 6.38
CA SER A 200 -3.97 -13.26 7.55
C SER A 200 -3.06 -14.39 8.03
N GLY A 201 -3.11 -15.58 7.39
CA GLY A 201 -2.31 -16.74 7.79
C GLY A 201 -2.75 -17.42 9.09
N LEU A 202 -3.99 -17.14 9.54
CA LEU A 202 -4.59 -17.66 10.78
C LEU A 202 -5.25 -19.04 10.62
N ALA A 203 -5.38 -19.55 9.39
CA ALA A 203 -5.63 -20.97 9.17
C ALA A 203 -4.28 -21.69 9.05
N SER A 204 -3.75 -22.14 10.19
CA SER A 204 -2.66 -23.12 10.18
C SER A 204 -3.08 -24.30 9.30
N THR A 205 -2.38 -24.52 8.19
CA THR A 205 -2.54 -25.64 7.25
C THR A 205 -2.13 -26.98 7.87
N GLY A 206 -2.42 -27.19 9.14
CA GLY A 206 -2.02 -28.36 9.92
C GLY A 206 -2.73 -28.50 11.27
N ALA A 207 -3.67 -27.61 11.63
CA ALA A 207 -4.55 -27.86 12.77
C ALA A 207 -5.66 -28.83 12.35
N GLN A 208 -5.72 -29.98 13.00
CA GLN A 208 -6.73 -31.00 12.80
C GLN A 208 -8.15 -30.39 12.78
N PRO A 209 -9.07 -30.90 11.95
CA PRO A 209 -10.43 -30.35 11.76
C PRO A 209 -11.31 -30.35 13.03
N GLY A 210 -10.81 -30.85 14.17
CA GLY A 210 -11.48 -30.79 15.47
C GLY A 210 -11.18 -29.56 16.34
N ALA A 211 -10.09 -28.81 16.09
CA ALA A 211 -9.77 -27.58 16.86
C ALA A 211 -10.40 -26.31 16.27
N LEU A 212 -11.05 -26.44 15.12
CA LEU A 212 -11.76 -25.36 14.41
C LEU A 212 -13.26 -25.32 14.77
N LEU A 213 -13.70 -26.13 15.74
CA LEU A 213 -15.10 -26.34 16.13
C LEU A 213 -15.62 -25.39 17.22
N ASP A 214 -14.78 -24.51 17.78
CA ASP A 214 -15.20 -23.65 18.91
C ASP A 214 -15.68 -22.25 18.49
N THR A 215 -16.14 -22.09 17.25
CA THR A 215 -16.88 -20.87 16.83
C THR A 215 -18.27 -20.79 17.45
N SER A 216 -18.80 -21.93 17.91
CA SER A 216 -20.12 -22.05 18.55
C SER A 216 -20.20 -21.36 19.91
N GLY A 217 -19.07 -21.22 20.62
CA GLY A 217 -19.05 -20.66 21.98
C GLY A 217 -19.28 -19.15 22.07
N LEU A 218 -19.16 -18.42 20.95
CA LEU A 218 -19.38 -16.97 20.88
C LEU A 218 -20.66 -16.57 20.16
N PHE A 219 -21.44 -17.53 19.68
CA PHE A 219 -22.68 -17.22 18.98
C PHE A 219 -23.67 -16.51 19.91
N ASP A 220 -24.20 -15.37 19.47
CA ASP A 220 -25.18 -14.60 20.22
C ASP A 220 -26.53 -14.64 19.49
N GLN A 221 -27.45 -15.43 20.04
CA GLN A 221 -28.77 -15.64 19.44
C GLN A 221 -29.59 -14.34 19.33
N THR A 222 -29.34 -13.34 20.18
CA THR A 222 -30.07 -12.07 20.16
C THR A 222 -29.84 -11.25 18.88
N LEU A 223 -28.81 -11.59 18.09
CA LEU A 223 -28.57 -11.01 16.77
C LEU A 223 -29.61 -11.43 15.72
N GLU A 224 -30.20 -12.62 15.85
CA GLU A 224 -31.19 -13.13 14.88
C GLU A 224 -32.45 -12.24 14.79
N GLN A 225 -32.81 -11.57 15.89
CA GLN A 225 -33.94 -10.63 15.96
C GLN A 225 -33.48 -9.19 16.22
N GLY A 226 -32.17 -8.93 16.14
CA GLY A 226 -31.56 -7.65 16.50
C GLY A 226 -31.52 -6.61 15.36
N GLY A 227 -31.93 -7.00 14.16
CA GLY A 227 -31.89 -6.16 12.97
C GLY A 227 -33.01 -5.13 12.88
N CYS A 228 -33.05 -4.40 11.77
CA CYS A 228 -34.12 -3.45 11.48
C CYS A 228 -34.41 -3.35 9.99
N LEU A 229 -35.55 -2.75 9.63
CA LEU A 229 -35.98 -2.54 8.24
C LEU A 229 -36.08 -3.88 7.47
N TRP A 230 -35.35 -4.03 6.36
CA TRP A 230 -35.35 -5.23 5.51
C TRP A 230 -34.31 -6.29 5.93
N PHE A 231 -33.44 -5.97 6.89
CA PHE A 231 -32.40 -6.87 7.42
C PHE A 231 -32.74 -7.25 8.87
N VAL A 232 -33.85 -7.96 9.07
CA VAL A 232 -34.34 -8.32 10.41
C VAL A 232 -33.37 -9.26 11.12
N ASP A 233 -32.83 -10.23 10.39
CA ASP A 233 -31.81 -11.16 10.87
C ASP A 233 -30.41 -10.64 10.53
N LEU A 234 -29.63 -10.33 11.57
CA LEU A 234 -28.26 -9.83 11.44
C LEU A 234 -27.24 -10.94 11.15
N THR A 235 -27.60 -12.19 11.43
CA THR A 235 -26.75 -13.38 11.25
C THR A 235 -26.82 -13.92 9.82
N ALA A 236 -27.96 -13.77 9.17
CA ALA A 236 -28.15 -14.12 7.77
C ALA A 236 -27.54 -13.09 6.80
N MET A 237 -27.33 -13.52 5.55
CA MET A 237 -27.00 -12.61 4.45
C MET A 237 -28.16 -11.64 4.16
N ASP A 238 -27.84 -10.46 3.63
CA ASP A 238 -28.88 -9.51 3.22
C ASP A 238 -29.65 -10.06 2.01
N SER A 239 -30.92 -10.42 2.21
CA SER A 239 -31.79 -11.01 1.18
C SER A 239 -31.96 -10.14 -0.07
N TYR A 240 -31.82 -8.82 0.06
CA TYR A 240 -31.95 -7.89 -1.07
C TYR A 240 -30.59 -7.35 -1.55
N HIS A 241 -29.48 -7.74 -0.90
CA HIS A 241 -28.13 -7.26 -1.17
C HIS A 241 -27.98 -5.72 -1.19
N ILE A 242 -28.87 -5.00 -0.50
CA ILE A 242 -28.87 -3.53 -0.45
C ILE A 242 -27.67 -3.04 0.37
N LEU A 243 -27.38 -3.65 1.52
CA LEU A 243 -26.24 -3.31 2.38
C LEU A 243 -24.89 -3.53 1.68
N PRO A 244 -24.62 -4.68 1.03
CA PRO A 244 -23.45 -4.87 0.16
C PRO A 244 -23.32 -3.80 -0.94
N ALA A 245 -24.44 -3.44 -1.59
CA ALA A 245 -24.45 -2.41 -2.63
C ALA A 245 -24.11 -1.02 -2.09
N ILE A 246 -24.65 -0.64 -0.93
CA ILE A 246 -24.31 0.62 -0.23
C ILE A 246 -22.83 0.64 0.16
N CYS A 247 -22.30 -0.47 0.70
CA CYS A 247 -20.88 -0.60 1.03
C CYS A 247 -20.00 -0.39 -0.21
N SER A 248 -20.34 -1.04 -1.32
CA SER A 248 -19.65 -0.90 -2.61
C SER A 248 -19.65 0.56 -3.08
N ALA A 249 -20.80 1.24 -3.05
CA ALA A 249 -20.92 2.64 -3.43
C ALA A 249 -20.09 3.59 -2.54
N MET A 250 -20.13 3.38 -1.22
CA MET A 250 -19.35 4.16 -0.24
C MET A 250 -17.84 3.96 -0.41
N LEU A 251 -17.42 2.72 -0.66
CA LEU A 251 -16.01 2.38 -0.90
C LEU A 251 -15.54 2.94 -2.25
N ALA A 252 -16.37 2.86 -3.29
CA ALA A 252 -16.12 3.50 -4.59
C ALA A 252 -15.90 5.01 -4.45
N LYS A 253 -16.80 5.71 -3.72
CA LYS A 253 -16.63 7.14 -3.43
C LYS A 253 -15.29 7.44 -2.75
N SER A 254 -14.89 6.61 -1.78
CA SER A 254 -13.66 6.81 -1.00
C SER A 254 -12.38 6.51 -1.79
N VAL A 255 -12.40 5.49 -2.64
CA VAL A 255 -11.24 5.05 -3.43
C VAL A 255 -11.13 5.85 -4.71
N TRP A 256 -12.18 5.92 -5.52
CA TRP A 256 -12.19 6.61 -6.80
C TRP A 256 -12.19 8.13 -6.66
N GLY A 257 -12.76 8.68 -5.58
CA GLY A 257 -12.74 10.12 -5.30
C GLY A 257 -11.34 10.72 -5.11
N ARG A 258 -10.29 9.88 -5.04
CA ARG A 258 -8.89 10.29 -4.97
C ARG A 258 -8.23 10.50 -6.34
N PHE A 259 -8.85 10.01 -7.41
CA PHE A 259 -8.32 10.05 -8.76
C PHE A 259 -9.05 11.10 -9.61
N SER A 260 -8.34 11.74 -10.53
CA SER A 260 -8.99 12.58 -11.55
C SER A 260 -9.67 11.69 -12.61
N ARG A 261 -10.68 12.22 -13.31
CA ARG A 261 -11.36 11.49 -14.40
C ARG A 261 -10.36 10.99 -15.46
N ALA A 262 -9.39 11.83 -15.81
CA ALA A 262 -8.31 11.48 -16.73
C ALA A 262 -7.45 10.30 -16.24
N GLN A 263 -7.09 10.28 -14.95
CA GLN A 263 -6.33 9.17 -14.36
C GLN A 263 -7.12 7.84 -14.40
N ILE A 264 -8.42 7.89 -14.14
CA ILE A 264 -9.27 6.69 -14.22
C ILE A 264 -9.33 6.19 -15.67
N MET A 265 -9.53 7.09 -16.64
CA MET A 265 -9.56 6.75 -18.07
C MET A 265 -8.22 6.19 -18.55
N GLU A 266 -7.09 6.73 -18.09
CA GLU A 266 -5.76 6.19 -18.36
C GLU A 266 -5.58 4.77 -17.77
N LEU A 267 -5.98 4.56 -16.51
CA LEU A 267 -5.89 3.25 -15.85
C LEU A 267 -6.74 2.18 -16.55
N LEU A 268 -7.91 2.58 -17.06
CA LEU A 268 -8.80 1.75 -17.88
C LEU A 268 -8.28 1.51 -19.31
N GLY A 269 -7.14 2.09 -19.68
CA GLY A 269 -6.54 1.93 -21.00
C GLY A 269 -7.21 2.78 -22.10
N ARG A 270 -8.14 3.68 -21.74
CA ARG A 270 -8.76 4.68 -22.64
C ARG A 270 -8.07 6.05 -22.52
N GLY A 271 -6.76 6.05 -22.26
CA GLY A 271 -6.00 7.28 -22.08
C GLY A 271 -5.87 8.05 -23.39
N HIS A 272 -6.51 9.22 -23.46
CA HIS A 272 -6.31 10.20 -24.52
C HIS A 272 -4.87 10.72 -24.47
N LYS A 273 -4.20 10.74 -25.63
CA LYS A 273 -2.76 11.04 -25.78
C LYS A 273 -2.50 12.55 -25.93
N GLU A 274 -3.47 13.39 -25.61
CA GLU A 274 -3.37 14.83 -25.79
C GLU A 274 -2.89 15.51 -24.50
N ASP A 275 -1.91 16.39 -24.71
CA ASP A 275 -1.21 17.25 -23.77
C ASP A 275 -0.20 16.55 -22.84
N GLY A 276 1.07 16.63 -23.26
CA GLY A 276 2.27 16.12 -22.61
C GLY A 276 2.61 16.73 -21.24
N MET A 277 1.62 17.06 -20.42
CA MET A 277 1.78 17.61 -19.07
C MET A 277 1.62 16.55 -17.97
N PHE A 278 0.92 15.43 -18.21
CA PHE A 278 0.78 14.35 -17.22
C PHE A 278 1.90 13.30 -17.33
N THR A 279 3.15 13.73 -17.19
CA THR A 279 4.32 12.81 -17.14
C THR A 279 4.54 12.24 -15.74
N GLY A 280 3.47 11.69 -15.16
CA GLY A 280 3.58 10.80 -14.02
C GLY A 280 3.99 9.41 -14.52
N HIS A 281 5.28 9.17 -14.76
CA HIS A 281 5.76 7.83 -15.09
C HIS A 281 5.56 6.93 -13.86
N PHE A 282 4.34 6.42 -13.66
CA PHE A 282 4.05 5.44 -12.62
C PHE A 282 4.93 4.21 -12.91
N SER A 283 5.64 3.74 -11.90
CA SER A 283 6.37 2.47 -12.04
C SER A 283 5.38 1.37 -12.43
N PRO A 284 5.80 0.33 -13.16
CA PRO A 284 4.91 -0.78 -13.53
C PRO A 284 4.19 -1.38 -12.31
N MET A 285 4.88 -1.44 -11.16
CA MET A 285 4.30 -1.87 -9.89
C MET A 285 3.21 -0.92 -9.36
N ASN A 286 3.41 0.40 -9.47
CA ASN A 286 2.42 1.37 -9.03
C ASN A 286 1.19 1.36 -9.95
N ARG A 287 1.38 1.10 -11.26
CA ARG A 287 0.28 0.97 -12.22
C ARG A 287 -0.61 -0.24 -11.89
N GLY A 288 -0.01 -1.39 -11.57
CA GLY A 288 -0.74 -2.57 -11.11
C GLY A 288 -1.56 -2.28 -9.85
N PHE A 289 -0.94 -1.66 -8.85
CA PHE A 289 -1.63 -1.24 -7.62
C PHE A 289 -2.79 -0.27 -7.87
N MET A 290 -2.60 0.72 -8.75
CA MET A 290 -3.65 1.68 -9.09
C MET A 290 -4.81 1.02 -9.85
N ARG A 291 -4.54 0.07 -10.76
CA ARG A 291 -5.59 -0.72 -11.42
C ARG A 291 -6.34 -1.62 -10.45
N ALA A 292 -5.62 -2.29 -9.55
CA ALA A 292 -6.24 -3.10 -8.50
C ALA A 292 -7.20 -2.25 -7.66
N SER A 293 -6.84 -1.00 -7.35
CA SER A 293 -7.72 -0.09 -6.60
C SER A 293 -9.04 0.24 -7.30
N LEU A 294 -9.14 0.07 -8.63
CA LEU A 294 -10.41 0.25 -9.35
C LEU A 294 -11.38 -0.90 -9.10
N VAL A 295 -10.88 -2.10 -8.81
CA VAL A 295 -11.69 -3.30 -8.59
C VAL A 295 -12.10 -3.45 -7.11
N ILE A 296 -11.31 -2.91 -6.18
CA ILE A 296 -11.57 -3.00 -4.73
C ILE A 296 -13.02 -2.67 -4.34
N PRO A 297 -13.69 -1.64 -4.89
CA PRO A 297 -15.07 -1.34 -4.52
C PRO A 297 -16.09 -2.43 -4.84
N MET A 298 -15.79 -3.38 -5.74
CA MET A 298 -16.67 -4.51 -6.04
C MET A 298 -16.64 -5.59 -4.95
N PHE A 299 -15.63 -5.53 -4.06
CA PHE A 299 -15.39 -6.54 -3.04
C PHE A 299 -16.62 -6.82 -2.13
N PRO A 300 -17.36 -5.83 -1.61
CA PRO A 300 -18.54 -6.08 -0.77
C PRO A 300 -19.64 -6.87 -1.49
N LEU A 301 -19.80 -6.70 -2.80
CA LEU A 301 -20.80 -7.44 -3.59
C LEU A 301 -20.37 -8.90 -3.79
N LEU A 302 -19.07 -9.15 -3.96
CA LEU A 302 -18.54 -10.51 -4.06
C LEU A 302 -18.62 -11.26 -2.73
N ALA A 303 -18.62 -10.53 -1.61
CA ALA A 303 -18.74 -11.08 -0.27
C ALA A 303 -20.18 -11.04 0.27
N ALA A 304 -21.18 -10.89 -0.59
CA ALA A 304 -22.58 -10.70 -0.20
C ALA A 304 -23.16 -11.84 0.67
N ASP A 305 -22.53 -13.02 0.65
CA ASP A 305 -22.89 -14.17 1.49
C ASP A 305 -22.54 -13.98 2.98
N LEU A 306 -21.81 -12.91 3.34
CA LEU A 306 -21.49 -12.60 4.73
C LEU A 306 -22.72 -12.12 5.51
N PRO A 307 -22.74 -12.32 6.85
CA PRO A 307 -23.79 -11.80 7.73
C PRO A 307 -24.02 -10.29 7.55
N SER A 308 -25.29 -9.87 7.55
CA SER A 308 -25.68 -8.48 7.36
C SER A 308 -25.13 -7.54 8.45
N ALA A 309 -24.85 -8.07 9.65
CA ALA A 309 -24.13 -7.36 10.73
C ALA A 309 -22.80 -6.75 10.29
N ILE A 310 -22.02 -7.49 9.48
CA ILE A 310 -20.70 -7.06 9.01
C ILE A 310 -20.86 -5.88 8.03
N PHE A 311 -21.86 -5.96 7.16
CA PHE A 311 -22.15 -4.87 6.23
C PHE A 311 -22.69 -3.63 6.94
N LEU A 312 -23.54 -3.78 7.96
CA LEU A 312 -24.01 -2.65 8.78
C LEU A 312 -22.83 -1.90 9.42
N TYR A 313 -21.86 -2.65 9.96
CA TYR A 313 -20.60 -2.10 10.46
C TYR A 313 -19.80 -1.40 9.35
N TRP A 314 -19.65 -2.03 8.18
CA TRP A 314 -18.91 -1.45 7.05
C TRP A 314 -19.56 -0.18 6.52
N VAL A 315 -20.88 -0.14 6.32
CA VAL A 315 -21.60 1.08 5.92
C VAL A 315 -21.28 2.21 6.88
N THR A 316 -21.37 1.96 8.19
CA THR A 316 -21.05 2.97 9.21
C THR A 316 -19.60 3.42 9.13
N SER A 317 -18.65 2.48 9.13
CA SER A 317 -17.21 2.76 9.09
C SER A 317 -16.80 3.53 7.82
N LEU A 318 -17.36 3.17 6.67
CA LEU A 318 -17.13 3.82 5.39
C LEU A 318 -17.76 5.22 5.34
N SER A 319 -18.98 5.39 5.85
CA SER A 319 -19.63 6.69 5.97
C SER A 319 -18.80 7.65 6.82
N LEU A 320 -18.32 7.18 7.97
CA LEU A 320 -17.46 7.98 8.85
C LEU A 320 -16.11 8.34 8.19
N ASN A 321 -15.62 7.56 7.22
CA ASN A 321 -14.43 7.95 6.46
C ASN A 321 -14.67 9.16 5.58
N VAL A 322 -15.84 9.21 4.94
CA VAL A 322 -16.25 10.37 4.12
C VAL A 322 -16.42 11.60 5.02
N VAL A 323 -17.06 11.44 6.18
CA VAL A 323 -17.20 12.51 7.17
C VAL A 323 -15.83 13.01 7.65
N ASN A 324 -14.93 12.09 8.03
CA ASN A 324 -13.57 12.44 8.44
C ASN A 324 -12.80 13.14 7.33
N ASP A 325 -12.96 12.71 6.07
CA ASP A 325 -12.30 13.35 4.94
C ASP A 325 -12.71 14.82 4.80
N ASN A 326 -14.02 15.07 4.87
CA ASN A 326 -14.60 16.40 4.81
C ASN A 326 -14.18 17.27 6.01
N LEU A 327 -14.24 16.73 7.23
CA LEU A 327 -13.86 17.43 8.45
C LEU A 327 -12.37 17.81 8.46
N LEU A 328 -11.52 16.88 8.03
CA LEU A 328 -10.09 17.11 7.94
C LEU A 328 -9.70 18.04 6.78
N ARG A 329 -10.47 18.08 5.69
CA ARG A 329 -10.26 19.09 4.61
C ARG A 329 -10.53 20.50 5.13
N LYS A 330 -11.56 20.66 5.96
CA LYS A 330 -11.91 21.94 6.60
C LYS A 330 -10.91 22.34 7.69
N SER A 331 -10.53 21.40 8.57
CA SER A 331 -9.66 21.71 9.73
C SER A 331 -8.16 21.73 9.43
N LEU A 332 -7.70 21.02 8.41
CA LEU A 332 -6.30 20.94 7.99
C LEU A 332 -6.20 21.13 6.47
N PRO A 333 -6.46 22.35 5.96
CA PRO A 333 -6.40 22.63 4.53
C PRO A 333 -5.01 22.33 3.97
N ALA A 334 -4.97 21.95 2.70
CA ALA A 334 -3.72 21.71 1.98
C ALA A 334 -2.88 23.00 1.99
N ARG A 335 -1.66 22.90 2.50
CA ARG A 335 -0.75 24.05 2.56
C ARG A 335 0.05 24.13 1.27
N PRO A 336 0.15 25.32 0.63
CA PRO A 336 0.96 25.49 -0.56
C PRO A 336 2.46 25.31 -0.23
N SER A 337 3.26 25.01 -1.25
CA SER A 337 4.71 24.96 -1.11
C SER A 337 5.26 26.31 -0.64
N LYS A 338 5.87 26.34 0.55
CA LYS A 338 6.36 27.58 1.19
C LYS A 338 7.48 28.30 0.45
N LEU A 339 8.13 27.64 -0.51
CA LEU A 339 9.30 28.15 -1.24
C LEU A 339 9.00 28.41 -2.71
N THR A 340 7.77 28.80 -3.02
CA THR A 340 7.39 29.23 -4.37
C THR A 340 7.78 30.69 -4.51
N ASP A 341 9.04 30.97 -4.85
CA ASP A 341 9.38 32.29 -5.38
C ASP A 341 8.63 32.42 -6.71
N SER A 342 7.76 33.44 -6.84
CA SER A 342 6.97 33.71 -8.04
C SER A 342 7.84 33.99 -9.28
N ARG A 343 9.15 34.19 -9.08
CA ARG A 343 10.16 34.35 -10.14
C ARG A 343 10.67 33.03 -10.73
N ILE A 344 10.51 31.90 -10.02
CA ILE A 344 11.00 30.59 -10.48
C ILE A 344 9.81 29.77 -10.95
N ARG A 345 9.34 30.03 -12.18
CA ARG A 345 8.40 29.14 -12.88
C ARG A 345 9.15 27.87 -13.29
N ILE A 346 8.88 26.77 -12.59
CA ILE A 346 9.43 25.43 -12.87
C ILE A 346 8.93 24.88 -14.24
N GLY A 347 8.02 25.60 -14.92
CA GLY A 347 7.43 25.24 -16.20
C GLY A 347 8.08 25.84 -17.44
N ASP A 348 9.14 26.66 -17.33
CA ASP A 348 9.79 27.21 -18.52
C ASP A 348 10.73 26.16 -19.15
N PRO A 349 10.46 25.67 -20.38
CA PRO A 349 11.35 24.76 -21.11
C PRO A 349 12.64 25.46 -21.60
N VAL A 350 12.90 26.68 -21.13
CA VAL A 350 14.01 27.56 -21.55
C VAL A 350 15.38 26.90 -21.33
N PHE A 351 15.49 25.92 -20.44
CA PHE A 351 16.79 25.34 -20.07
C PHE A 351 17.13 23.98 -20.69
N LEU A 352 16.31 23.46 -21.60
CA LEU A 352 16.66 22.28 -22.43
C LEU A 352 17.11 22.64 -23.85
N LYS A 353 17.09 23.92 -24.25
CA LYS A 353 17.86 24.34 -25.42
C LYS A 353 19.33 24.39 -25.02
N CYS A 354 20.03 23.29 -25.25
CA CYS A 354 21.47 23.35 -25.48
C CYS A 354 21.72 24.49 -26.49
N PRO A 355 22.65 25.43 -26.25
CA PRO A 355 23.03 26.37 -27.28
C PRO A 355 23.49 25.54 -28.48
N LYS A 356 22.78 25.66 -29.62
CA LYS A 356 23.32 25.24 -30.89
C LYS A 356 24.59 26.08 -31.08
N LYS A 357 25.75 25.43 -30.96
CA LYS A 357 26.99 25.99 -31.48
C LYS A 357 26.93 25.96 -33.00
#